data_AF-A0A959ARN5-F1
#
_entry.id   AF-A0A959ARN5-F1
#
_cell.length_a   1.000
_cell.length_b   1.000
_cell.length_c   1.000
_cell.angle_alpha   90.00
_cell.angle_beta   90.00
_cell.angle_gamma   90.00
#
_symmetry.space_group_name_H-M   'P 1'
#
loop_
_entity.id
_entity.type
_entity.pdbx_description
1 polymer ?
#
loop_
_entity_poly.entity_id
_entity_poly.type
_entity_poly.pdbx_seq_one_letter_code
_entity_poly.pdbx_strand_id
1 'polypeptide(L)'
;MKSILSHLTAPLCLSLTLCFFMGCANDTQKAPGQPSEPITEVNEPPLPSENAAADDTITDTTTGTDSSTQTPSRDSMEVDPIDTRQPTPVTSTTAGVRGLPGRDVDQERLSVVLDLIAQELEAQELKYDRTIGQDCSGIYHKIKDMLQRKFSALGDKSKYTYPSFSPDRNTREIAHWYHRHNNLHIVQDGLADRNLIRPGSVMFFGRTDESYSNLTIDMLTNPGVFRHDAATGKGKIYHVATVTKVERDEEGNVVQYTIMHGRNSKHTASRTGGNWETCCETGKMHQKFPFGNHNQQWVAVANIETAVE
;
A
#
# COMPACT_ATOMS: atom_id res chain seq x y z
N MET A 1 -5.73 -2.95 -66.56
CA MET A 1 -5.36 -1.74 -65.82
C MET A 1 -4.02 -2.01 -65.13
N LYS A 2 -3.02 -1.17 -65.42
CA LYS A 2 -1.68 -1.22 -64.83
C LYS A 2 -1.70 -0.67 -63.40
N SER A 3 -0.64 -0.97 -62.63
CA SER A 3 -0.09 -0.18 -61.51
C SER A 3 -0.46 -0.67 -60.09
N ILE A 4 0.42 -0.77 -59.09
CA ILE A 4 1.88 -0.62 -58.93
C ILE A 4 2.25 -1.40 -57.64
N LEU A 5 3.38 -2.09 -57.66
CA LEU A 5 4.05 -2.72 -56.52
C LEU A 5 4.94 -1.66 -55.83
N SER A 6 4.79 -1.41 -54.53
CA SER A 6 5.71 -0.55 -53.76
C SER A 6 6.62 -1.39 -52.86
N HIS A 7 7.89 -1.45 -53.26
CA HIS A 7 8.99 -1.93 -52.42
C HIS A 7 9.37 -0.85 -51.41
N LEU A 8 9.48 -1.22 -50.12
CA LEU A 8 10.10 -0.38 -49.09
C LEU A 8 11.43 -1.04 -48.68
N THR A 9 12.53 -0.37 -49.01
CA THR A 9 13.91 -0.72 -48.64
C THR A 9 14.28 -0.02 -47.33
N ALA A 10 14.75 -0.76 -46.33
CA ALA A 10 15.35 -0.22 -45.11
C ALA A 10 16.88 -0.06 -45.27
N PRO A 11 17.50 1.03 -44.78
CA PRO A 11 18.95 1.15 -44.77
C PRO A 11 19.56 0.50 -43.51
N LEU A 12 20.57 -0.32 -43.79
CA LEU A 12 21.52 -0.92 -42.86
C LEU A 12 22.49 0.17 -42.37
N CYS A 13 22.50 0.48 -41.08
CA CYS A 13 23.51 1.37 -40.49
C CYS A 13 24.52 0.54 -39.70
N LEU A 14 25.69 0.37 -40.30
CA LEU A 14 26.85 -0.35 -39.78
C LEU A 14 27.75 0.67 -39.07
N SER A 15 27.87 0.59 -37.74
CA SER A 15 28.79 1.43 -36.98
C SER A 15 29.92 0.58 -36.41
N LEU A 16 31.08 0.74 -37.02
CA LEU A 16 32.37 0.13 -36.74
C LEU A 16 33.25 1.18 -36.02
N THR A 17 33.62 0.98 -34.76
CA THR A 17 34.72 1.74 -34.11
C THR A 17 35.35 0.88 -33.01
N LEU A 18 36.44 0.17 -33.28
CA LEU A 18 37.86 0.56 -33.17
C LEU A 18 38.42 0.43 -31.73
N CYS A 19 39.23 -0.61 -31.53
CA CYS A 19 40.03 -0.87 -30.34
C CYS A 19 41.16 0.15 -30.19
N PHE A 20 41.46 0.56 -28.95
CA PHE A 20 42.78 1.06 -28.56
C PHE A 20 43.29 0.27 -27.34
N PHE A 21 44.35 -0.49 -27.57
CA PHE A 21 45.24 -1.05 -26.56
C PHE A 21 46.42 -0.08 -26.36
N MET A 22 46.73 0.24 -25.10
CA MET A 22 48.03 0.67 -24.54
C MET A 22 47.74 0.97 -23.06
N GLY A 23 48.28 0.31 -22.05
CA GLY A 23 49.65 -0.17 -21.87
C GLY A 23 50.30 0.69 -20.77
N CYS A 24 50.56 0.12 -19.60
CA CYS A 24 51.74 0.38 -18.75
C CYS A 24 51.66 -0.49 -17.49
N ALA A 25 52.61 -1.41 -17.42
CA ALA A 25 53.01 -2.12 -16.22
C ALA A 25 53.64 -1.13 -15.21
N ASN A 26 53.49 -1.42 -13.92
CA ASN A 26 54.53 -1.09 -12.96
C ASN A 26 54.54 -2.14 -11.85
N ASP A 27 55.58 -2.97 -11.90
CA ASP A 27 56.08 -3.76 -10.78
C ASP A 27 56.66 -2.82 -9.72
N THR A 28 56.18 -2.91 -8.48
CA THR A 28 56.98 -2.51 -7.32
C THR A 28 56.86 -3.55 -6.21
N GLN A 29 57.92 -4.36 -6.14
CA GLN A 29 58.59 -4.96 -4.99
C GLN A 29 57.86 -5.04 -3.63
N LYS A 30 57.78 -6.29 -3.20
CA LYS A 30 57.49 -6.83 -1.87
C LYS A 30 58.59 -6.48 -0.84
N ALA A 31 58.20 -6.07 0.36
CA ALA A 31 59.01 -6.19 1.58
C ALA A 31 58.18 -6.89 2.68
N PRO A 32 58.80 -7.70 3.56
CA PRO A 32 58.09 -8.64 4.42
C PRO A 32 57.88 -8.11 5.85
N GLY A 33 56.79 -8.56 6.47
CA GLY A 33 56.70 -8.67 7.93
C GLY A 33 55.77 -7.67 8.60
N GLN A 34 54.52 -8.07 8.81
CA GLN A 34 53.78 -7.66 10.01
C GLN A 34 52.81 -8.77 10.42
N PRO A 35 52.65 -9.05 11.74
CA PRO A 35 51.78 -10.12 12.23
C PRO A 35 50.32 -9.77 11.95
N SER A 36 49.56 -10.77 11.52
CA SER A 36 48.10 -10.72 11.39
C SER A 36 47.45 -10.49 12.76
N GLU A 37 46.88 -9.31 12.95
CA GLU A 37 45.88 -9.05 14.00
C GLU A 37 44.53 -9.70 13.62
N PRO A 38 43.76 -10.17 14.62
CA PRO A 38 42.49 -10.84 14.38
C PRO A 38 41.45 -9.86 13.81
N ILE A 39 40.76 -10.32 12.78
CA ILE A 39 39.63 -9.63 12.15
C ILE A 39 38.55 -9.45 13.20
N THR A 40 38.34 -8.20 13.61
CA THR A 40 37.20 -7.80 14.43
C THR A 40 35.92 -8.06 13.64
N GLU A 41 35.13 -8.98 14.18
CA GLU A 41 33.74 -9.27 13.83
C GLU A 41 32.96 -7.96 13.67
N VAL A 42 32.55 -7.67 12.43
CA VAL A 42 31.63 -6.56 12.13
C VAL A 42 30.27 -6.97 12.68
N ASN A 43 30.01 -6.58 13.93
CA ASN A 43 28.68 -6.63 14.52
C ASN A 43 27.74 -5.78 13.67
N GLU A 44 26.85 -6.43 12.92
CA GLU A 44 25.64 -5.79 12.41
C GLU A 44 24.85 -5.22 13.60
N PRO A 45 24.40 -3.96 13.53
CA PRO A 45 23.62 -3.39 14.61
C PRO A 45 22.29 -4.15 14.76
N PRO A 46 21.88 -4.50 15.99
CA PRO A 46 20.62 -5.20 16.22
C PRO A 46 19.45 -4.34 15.74
N LEU A 47 18.50 -4.99 15.07
CA LEU A 47 17.21 -4.41 14.71
C LEU A 47 16.54 -3.80 15.96
N PRO A 48 15.92 -2.62 15.86
CA PRO A 48 15.30 -1.98 17.00
C PRO A 48 14.19 -2.87 17.58
N SER A 49 14.37 -3.24 18.85
CA SER A 49 13.48 -4.12 19.60
C SER A 49 12.09 -3.48 19.78
N GLU A 50 11.04 -4.25 19.52
CA GLU A 50 9.63 -3.82 19.47
C GLU A 50 8.98 -3.67 20.87
N ASN A 51 9.72 -3.23 21.88
CA ASN A 51 9.22 -3.11 23.26
C ASN A 51 9.22 -1.65 23.74
N ALA A 52 8.08 -0.97 23.57
CA ALA A 52 7.71 0.15 24.43
C ALA A 52 6.18 0.21 24.51
N ALA A 53 5.64 -0.36 25.59
CA ALA A 53 4.30 -0.10 26.04
C ALA A 53 4.28 1.30 26.67
N ALA A 54 3.44 2.20 26.17
CA ALA A 54 3.12 3.46 26.82
C ALA A 54 1.79 3.28 27.54
N ASP A 55 1.88 3.42 28.86
CA ASP A 55 0.81 3.49 29.86
C ASP A 55 0.25 4.92 29.83
N ASP A 56 -1.04 5.09 29.52
CA ASP A 56 -1.69 6.39 29.47
C ASP A 56 -2.87 6.43 30.46
N THR A 57 -2.65 7.19 31.54
CA THR A 57 -3.62 7.50 32.58
C THR A 57 -4.52 8.65 32.10
N ILE A 58 -5.81 8.37 31.96
CA ILE A 58 -6.84 9.34 31.57
C ILE A 58 -7.29 10.14 32.80
N THR A 59 -7.14 11.46 32.76
CA THR A 59 -7.88 12.39 33.64
C THR A 59 -8.99 13.09 32.85
N ASP A 60 -10.19 12.88 33.36
CA ASP A 60 -11.49 13.37 32.92
C ASP A 60 -11.70 14.83 33.37
N THR A 61 -12.27 15.69 32.51
CA THR A 61 -12.89 16.96 32.95
C THR A 61 -14.00 17.37 31.97
N THR A 62 -15.21 17.23 32.47
CA THR A 62 -16.49 17.67 31.92
C THR A 62 -16.74 19.14 32.26
N THR A 63 -17.24 19.96 31.32
CA THR A 63 -18.45 20.83 31.47
C THR A 63 -18.68 21.76 30.28
N GLY A 64 -19.95 21.94 29.89
CA GLY A 64 -20.45 23.26 29.50
C GLY A 64 -21.38 23.37 28.28
N THR A 65 -22.68 23.44 28.58
CA THR A 65 -23.61 24.51 28.12
C THR A 65 -24.64 24.20 27.02
N ASP A 66 -25.88 24.52 27.41
CA ASP A 66 -27.18 24.40 26.79
C ASP A 66 -27.48 25.29 25.56
N SER A 67 -28.55 24.85 24.87
CA SER A 67 -29.76 25.62 24.49
C SER A 67 -29.95 26.19 23.07
N SER A 68 -31.08 25.74 22.51
CA SER A 68 -32.14 26.46 21.78
C SER A 68 -32.08 26.65 20.25
N THR A 69 -32.95 25.87 19.59
CA THR A 69 -34.14 26.28 18.79
C THR A 69 -34.01 27.41 17.75
N GLN A 70 -34.23 27.09 16.47
CA GLN A 70 -35.31 27.66 15.64
C GLN A 70 -35.30 27.10 14.19
N THR A 71 -36.49 26.69 13.73
CA THR A 71 -36.86 26.45 12.33
C THR A 71 -37.57 27.71 11.82
N PRO A 72 -37.40 28.11 10.55
CA PRO A 72 -38.56 28.04 9.66
C PRO A 72 -38.27 27.65 8.20
N SER A 73 -39.31 27.08 7.60
CA SER A 73 -39.49 26.70 6.19
C SER A 73 -39.21 27.79 5.16
N ARG A 74 -38.78 27.40 3.94
CA ARG A 74 -39.21 28.09 2.72
C ARG A 74 -39.02 27.28 1.41
N ASP A 75 -40.08 27.35 0.62
CA ASP A 75 -40.24 27.33 -0.84
C ASP A 75 -39.73 26.18 -1.71
N SER A 76 -40.73 25.49 -2.26
CA SER A 76 -40.72 24.66 -3.44
C SER A 76 -40.21 25.40 -4.68
N MET A 77 -39.26 24.78 -5.39
CA MET A 77 -39.03 25.04 -6.82
C MET A 77 -39.23 23.73 -7.59
N GLU A 78 -40.16 23.81 -8.53
CA GLU A 78 -40.51 22.81 -9.53
C GLU A 78 -39.37 22.76 -10.55
N VAL A 79 -38.75 21.58 -10.72
CA VAL A 79 -37.67 21.33 -11.70
C VAL A 79 -38.14 20.26 -12.68
N ASP A 80 -38.04 20.60 -13.96
CA ASP A 80 -38.37 19.77 -15.12
C ASP A 80 -37.66 18.40 -15.15
N PRO A 81 -38.26 17.40 -15.83
CA PRO A 81 -37.81 16.02 -15.79
C PRO A 81 -36.51 15.82 -16.58
N ILE A 82 -35.44 15.47 -15.88
CA ILE A 82 -34.18 14.99 -16.47
C ILE A 82 -34.36 13.51 -16.85
N ASP A 83 -34.09 13.21 -18.13
CA ASP A 83 -34.04 11.89 -18.77
C ASP A 83 -33.20 10.90 -17.92
N THR A 84 -33.91 10.10 -17.13
CA THR A 84 -33.33 9.11 -16.22
C THR A 84 -33.08 7.82 -17.00
N ARG A 85 -32.06 7.79 -17.85
CA ARG A 85 -31.47 6.51 -18.27
C ARG A 85 -30.63 5.99 -17.12
N GLN A 86 -31.31 5.30 -16.22
CA GLN A 86 -30.76 4.50 -15.15
C GLN A 86 -29.73 3.52 -15.74
N PRO A 87 -28.42 3.63 -15.43
CA PRO A 87 -27.51 2.55 -15.71
C PRO A 87 -27.98 1.34 -14.93
N THR A 88 -28.32 0.26 -15.64
CA THR A 88 -28.67 -1.02 -15.05
C THR A 88 -27.58 -1.42 -14.06
N PRO A 89 -27.90 -1.66 -12.77
CA PRO A 89 -26.93 -2.18 -11.84
C PRO A 89 -26.54 -3.58 -12.31
N VAL A 90 -25.27 -3.75 -12.65
CA VAL A 90 -24.70 -5.05 -12.95
C VAL A 90 -24.52 -5.76 -11.61
N THR A 91 -25.60 -6.34 -11.10
CA THR A 91 -25.58 -7.15 -9.88
C THR A 91 -24.95 -8.50 -10.21
N SER A 92 -23.62 -8.54 -10.26
CA SER A 92 -22.86 -9.78 -10.27
C SER A 92 -22.84 -10.37 -8.86
N THR A 93 -23.98 -10.90 -8.42
CA THR A 93 -24.04 -11.77 -7.24
C THR A 93 -23.78 -13.20 -7.69
N THR A 94 -22.49 -13.55 -7.81
CA THR A 94 -22.08 -14.96 -7.82
C THR A 94 -21.59 -15.30 -6.42
N ALA A 95 -22.47 -15.93 -5.64
CA ALA A 95 -22.12 -16.54 -4.37
C ALA A 95 -21.00 -17.56 -4.59
N GLY A 96 -19.81 -17.31 -4.04
CA GLY A 96 -18.70 -18.28 -4.10
C GLY A 96 -17.31 -17.72 -3.83
N VAL A 97 -17.06 -16.42 -4.03
CA VAL A 97 -15.80 -15.77 -3.65
C VAL A 97 -16.17 -14.58 -2.75
N ARG A 98 -15.79 -14.62 -1.47
CA ARG A 98 -15.94 -13.45 -0.57
C ARG A 98 -14.96 -12.36 -1.03
N GLY A 99 -15.33 -11.60 -2.05
CA GLY A 99 -14.59 -10.42 -2.45
C GLY A 99 -14.76 -9.27 -1.45
N LEU A 100 -14.00 -8.20 -1.66
CA LEU A 100 -14.23 -6.94 -0.97
C LEU A 100 -15.65 -6.43 -1.24
N PRO A 101 -16.27 -5.70 -0.29
CA PRO A 101 -17.54 -5.05 -0.56
C PRO A 101 -17.44 -4.11 -1.77
N GLY A 102 -18.55 -3.98 -2.48
CA GLY A 102 -18.70 -3.00 -3.56
C GLY A 102 -18.39 -1.60 -3.05
N ARG A 103 -17.82 -0.75 -3.91
CA ARG A 103 -17.54 0.65 -3.58
C ARG A 103 -18.46 1.55 -4.39
N ASP A 104 -19.18 2.41 -3.71
CA ASP A 104 -19.95 3.50 -4.33
C ASP A 104 -19.11 4.79 -4.34
N VAL A 105 -17.92 4.67 -4.94
CA VAL A 105 -16.92 5.75 -5.02
C VAL A 105 -16.37 5.78 -6.43
N ASP A 106 -16.42 6.95 -7.06
CA ASP A 106 -15.78 7.23 -8.34
C ASP A 106 -14.27 6.93 -8.24
N GLN A 107 -13.84 5.85 -8.91
CA GLN A 107 -12.47 5.34 -8.83
C GLN A 107 -11.46 6.25 -9.55
N GLU A 108 -11.86 6.92 -10.63
CA GLU A 108 -10.99 7.83 -11.37
C GLU A 108 -10.69 9.06 -10.52
N ARG A 109 -11.75 9.70 -10.00
CA ARG A 109 -11.61 10.83 -9.10
C ARG A 109 -10.83 10.47 -7.84
N LEU A 110 -11.07 9.29 -7.28
CA LEU A 110 -10.33 8.79 -6.12
C LEU A 110 -8.83 8.67 -6.42
N SER A 111 -8.45 8.10 -7.55
CA SER A 111 -7.04 7.94 -7.93
C SER A 111 -6.35 9.30 -8.06
N VAL A 112 -7.00 10.29 -8.67
CA VAL A 112 -6.46 11.66 -8.77
C VAL A 112 -6.24 12.27 -7.39
N VAL A 113 -7.21 12.17 -6.48
CA VAL A 113 -7.07 12.72 -5.12
C VAL A 113 -5.95 12.01 -4.34
N LEU A 114 -5.84 10.68 -4.47
CA LEU A 114 -4.78 9.90 -3.81
C LEU A 114 -3.39 10.25 -4.35
N ASP A 115 -3.27 10.51 -5.65
CA ASP A 115 -2.01 10.95 -6.25
C ASP A 115 -1.58 12.32 -5.69
N LEU A 116 -2.52 13.28 -5.61
CA LEU A 116 -2.26 14.60 -4.99
C LEU A 116 -1.85 14.48 -3.52
N ILE A 117 -2.51 13.61 -2.75
CA ILE A 117 -2.15 13.34 -1.35
C ILE A 117 -0.73 12.76 -1.26
N ALA A 118 -0.39 11.81 -2.13
CA ALA A 118 0.93 11.20 -2.14
C ALA A 118 2.03 12.23 -2.45
N GLN A 119 1.81 13.09 -3.46
CA GLN A 119 2.73 14.19 -3.79
C GLN A 119 2.92 15.15 -2.60
N GLU A 120 1.84 15.53 -1.91
CA GLU A 120 1.90 16.42 -0.73
C GLU A 120 2.66 15.78 0.44
N LEU A 121 2.51 14.47 0.65
CA LEU A 121 3.24 13.75 1.70
C LEU A 121 4.72 13.53 1.35
N GLU A 122 5.04 13.27 0.09
CA GLU A 122 6.43 13.16 -0.40
C GLU A 122 7.17 14.50 -0.26
N ALA A 123 6.51 15.61 -0.61
CA ALA A 123 7.08 16.95 -0.49
C ALA A 123 7.42 17.36 0.95
N GLN A 124 6.85 16.69 1.95
CA GLN A 124 7.17 16.91 3.36
C GLN A 124 8.42 16.14 3.83
N GLU A 125 8.98 15.24 3.01
CA GLU A 125 10.17 14.44 3.34
C GLU A 125 10.08 13.73 4.70
N LEU A 126 8.89 13.19 5.02
CA LEU A 126 8.60 12.61 6.33
C LEU A 126 9.52 11.41 6.62
N LYS A 127 10.43 11.57 7.58
CA LYS A 127 11.33 10.50 8.04
C LYS A 127 10.55 9.45 8.82
N TYR A 128 11.05 8.21 8.85
CA TYR A 128 10.41 7.17 9.65
C TYR A 128 10.57 7.48 11.15
N ASP A 129 9.45 7.73 11.82
CA ASP A 129 9.37 7.89 13.27
C ASP A 129 8.03 7.36 13.79
N ARG A 130 8.08 6.27 14.56
CA ARG A 130 6.89 5.64 15.15
C ARG A 130 6.20 6.53 16.17
N THR A 131 6.96 7.31 16.93
CA THR A 131 6.48 8.09 18.09
C THR A 131 5.55 9.23 17.66
N ILE A 132 5.78 9.80 16.48
CA ILE A 132 4.97 10.89 15.91
C ILE A 132 4.08 10.45 14.73
N GLY A 133 3.90 9.14 14.54
CA GLY A 133 3.00 8.62 13.50
C GLY A 133 3.52 8.77 12.07
N GLN A 134 4.82 8.58 11.85
CA GLN A 134 5.48 8.59 10.54
C GLN A 134 6.02 7.20 10.13
N ASP A 135 5.61 6.14 10.84
CA ASP A 135 5.78 4.76 10.38
C ASP A 135 4.74 4.36 9.31
N CYS A 136 4.77 3.11 8.84
CA CYS A 136 3.88 2.64 7.77
C CYS A 136 2.38 2.85 8.09
N SER A 137 1.95 2.45 9.28
CA SER A 137 0.59 2.67 9.80
C SER A 137 0.24 4.14 10.04
N GLY A 138 1.20 4.96 10.48
CA GLY A 138 1.01 6.39 10.70
C GLY A 138 0.81 7.15 9.39
N ILE A 139 1.57 6.81 8.35
CA ILE A 139 1.35 7.35 7.00
C ILE A 139 -0.01 6.93 6.44
N TYR A 140 -0.44 5.68 6.66
CA TYR A 140 -1.81 5.27 6.34
C TYR A 140 -2.87 6.19 6.98
N HIS A 141 -2.74 6.48 8.28
CA HIS A 141 -3.67 7.38 8.97
C HIS A 141 -3.66 8.80 8.38
N LYS A 142 -2.48 9.34 8.04
CA LYS A 142 -2.37 10.64 7.37
C LYS A 142 -3.07 10.65 6.01
N ILE A 143 -2.89 9.61 5.19
CA ILE A 143 -3.55 9.48 3.88
C ILE A 143 -5.07 9.44 4.06
N LYS A 144 -5.56 8.59 4.94
CA LYS A 144 -6.97 8.45 5.31
C LYS A 144 -7.59 9.79 5.72
N ASP A 145 -6.93 10.52 6.63
CA ASP A 145 -7.43 11.80 7.12
C ASP A 145 -7.41 12.89 6.04
N MET A 146 -6.36 12.93 5.20
CA MET A 146 -6.29 13.84 4.06
C MET A 146 -7.35 13.52 3.01
N LEU A 147 -7.63 12.24 2.77
CA LEU A 147 -8.64 11.77 1.84
C LEU A 147 -10.03 12.20 2.29
N GLN A 148 -10.37 12.03 3.57
CA GLN A 148 -11.65 12.52 4.13
C GLN A 148 -11.82 14.04 3.97
N ARG A 149 -10.72 14.82 4.07
CA ARG A 149 -10.76 16.28 3.88
C ARG A 149 -10.87 16.71 2.42
N LYS A 150 -10.15 16.05 1.51
CA LYS A 150 -10.05 16.43 0.09
C LYS A 150 -11.13 15.79 -0.78
N PHE A 151 -11.75 14.70 -0.31
CA PHE A 151 -12.84 14.01 -0.98
C PHE A 151 -14.04 13.94 -0.05
N SER A 152 -14.89 14.98 -0.09
CA SER A 152 -16.01 15.16 0.84
C SER A 152 -16.97 13.97 0.92
N ALA A 153 -17.20 13.26 -0.20
CA ALA A 153 -18.01 12.04 -0.21
C ALA A 153 -17.48 10.97 0.76
N LEU A 154 -16.15 10.85 0.90
CA LEU A 154 -15.50 9.94 1.83
C LEU A 154 -15.39 10.50 3.25
N GLY A 155 -15.58 11.81 3.44
CA GLY A 155 -15.64 12.46 4.75
C GLY A 155 -17.03 12.38 5.42
N ASP A 156 -18.05 11.89 4.72
CA ASP A 156 -19.40 11.74 5.26
C ASP A 156 -19.47 10.58 6.27
N LYS A 157 -19.44 10.93 7.55
CA LYS A 157 -19.49 9.97 8.67
C LYS A 157 -20.80 9.20 8.78
N SER A 158 -21.86 9.65 8.11
CA SER A 158 -23.12 8.90 8.04
C SER A 158 -23.04 7.74 7.04
N LYS A 159 -22.08 7.80 6.10
CA LYS A 159 -21.89 6.79 5.04
C LYS A 159 -20.67 5.94 5.27
N TYR A 160 -19.59 6.53 5.79
CA TYR A 160 -18.30 5.85 5.88
C TYR A 160 -17.68 5.98 7.27
N THR A 161 -17.13 4.86 7.73
CA THR A 161 -16.32 4.75 8.94
C THR A 161 -14.91 4.24 8.61
N TYR A 162 -13.97 4.50 9.52
CA TYR A 162 -12.56 4.22 9.33
C TYR A 162 -11.87 3.88 10.66
N PRO A 163 -10.73 3.16 10.62
CA PRO A 163 -9.86 3.01 11.78
C PRO A 163 -9.48 4.37 12.37
N SER A 164 -9.45 4.44 13.68
CA SER A 164 -9.07 5.67 14.39
C SER A 164 -7.63 5.57 14.90
N PHE A 165 -6.93 6.70 14.96
CA PHE A 165 -5.49 6.70 15.19
C PHE A 165 -5.08 6.08 16.54
N SER A 166 -5.90 6.23 17.59
CA SER A 166 -5.56 5.76 18.94
C SER A 166 -5.81 4.26 19.15
N PRO A 167 -7.06 3.73 19.03
CA PRO A 167 -7.32 2.31 19.26
C PRO A 167 -6.92 1.41 18.09
N ASP A 168 -6.73 1.96 16.89
CA ASP A 168 -6.33 1.22 15.70
C ASP A 168 -4.99 1.77 15.14
N ARG A 169 -4.02 1.98 16.02
CA ARG A 169 -2.76 2.66 15.69
C ARG A 169 -1.84 1.77 14.87
N ASN A 170 -1.73 0.51 15.25
CA ASN A 170 -0.75 -0.40 14.68
C ASN A 170 -1.31 -1.17 13.49
N THR A 171 -0.43 -1.66 12.62
CA THR A 171 -0.82 -2.30 11.36
C THR A 171 -1.75 -3.51 11.54
N ARG A 172 -1.58 -4.28 12.62
CA ARG A 172 -2.39 -5.47 12.91
C ARG A 172 -3.77 -5.10 13.45
N GLU A 173 -3.86 -4.05 14.26
CA GLU A 173 -5.13 -3.48 14.71
C GLU A 173 -5.93 -2.94 13.53
N ILE A 174 -5.30 -2.18 12.62
CA ILE A 174 -5.95 -1.67 11.40
C ILE A 174 -6.55 -2.83 10.60
N ALA A 175 -5.78 -3.89 10.34
CA ALA A 175 -6.29 -5.07 9.62
C ALA A 175 -7.44 -5.75 10.37
N HIS A 176 -7.31 -5.90 11.70
CA HIS A 176 -8.35 -6.51 12.53
C HIS A 176 -9.62 -5.66 12.56
N TRP A 177 -9.50 -4.34 12.59
CA TRP A 177 -10.62 -3.40 12.49
C TRP A 177 -11.36 -3.61 11.17
N TYR A 178 -10.66 -3.67 10.03
CA TYR A 178 -11.30 -3.89 8.73
C TYR A 178 -12.01 -5.25 8.67
N HIS A 179 -11.42 -6.29 9.27
CA HIS A 179 -12.05 -7.60 9.36
C HIS A 179 -13.35 -7.57 10.18
N ARG A 180 -13.36 -6.89 11.33
CA ARG A 180 -14.55 -6.75 12.19
C ARG A 180 -15.69 -5.98 11.51
N HIS A 181 -15.38 -5.18 10.49
CA HIS A 181 -16.36 -4.43 9.71
C HIS A 181 -16.57 -5.01 8.30
N ASN A 182 -16.34 -6.32 8.11
CA ASN A 182 -16.59 -7.02 6.85
C ASN A 182 -15.92 -6.40 5.61
N ASN A 183 -14.80 -5.68 5.79
CA ASN A 183 -14.11 -4.94 4.75
C ASN A 183 -12.63 -5.34 4.63
N LEU A 184 -12.31 -6.57 5.02
CA LEU A 184 -10.99 -7.17 4.79
C LEU A 184 -11.14 -8.48 4.01
N HIS A 185 -10.40 -8.59 2.91
CA HIS A 185 -10.17 -9.84 2.20
C HIS A 185 -8.80 -10.40 2.57
N ILE A 186 -8.76 -11.68 2.98
CA ILE A 186 -7.50 -12.40 3.24
C ILE A 186 -7.02 -13.03 1.94
N VAL A 187 -5.82 -12.67 1.52
CA VAL A 187 -5.28 -13.04 0.21
C VAL A 187 -4.55 -14.38 0.33
N GLN A 188 -5.12 -15.43 -0.25
CA GLN A 188 -4.49 -16.75 -0.27
C GLN A 188 -3.56 -16.91 -1.47
N ASP A 189 -3.91 -16.27 -2.59
CA ASP A 189 -3.15 -16.29 -3.84
C ASP A 189 -3.17 -14.88 -4.45
N GLY A 190 -2.02 -14.20 -4.40
CA GLY A 190 -1.89 -12.83 -4.90
C GLY A 190 -2.13 -12.70 -6.41
N LEU A 191 -1.87 -13.74 -7.20
CA LEU A 191 -2.19 -13.70 -8.63
C LEU A 191 -3.70 -13.83 -8.84
N ALA A 192 -4.35 -14.77 -8.16
CA ALA A 192 -5.80 -14.96 -8.27
C ALA A 192 -6.57 -13.70 -7.79
N ASP A 193 -6.08 -13.05 -6.73
CA ASP A 193 -6.73 -11.91 -6.10
C ASP A 193 -6.30 -10.55 -6.69
N ARG A 194 -5.39 -10.50 -7.67
CA ARG A 194 -4.79 -9.27 -8.21
C ARG A 194 -5.81 -8.18 -8.59
N ASN A 195 -7.00 -8.58 -9.04
CA ASN A 195 -8.04 -7.66 -9.47
C ASN A 195 -8.82 -6.99 -8.33
N LEU A 196 -8.57 -7.39 -7.08
CA LEU A 196 -9.02 -6.67 -5.87
C LEU A 196 -8.17 -5.41 -5.60
N ILE A 197 -7.00 -5.28 -6.23
CA ILE A 197 -6.14 -4.11 -6.12
C ILE A 197 -6.75 -2.97 -6.96
N ARG A 198 -7.08 -1.87 -6.29
CA ARG A 198 -7.63 -0.64 -6.88
C ARG A 198 -7.07 0.59 -6.15
N PRO A 199 -7.09 1.78 -6.76
CA PRO A 199 -6.81 3.02 -6.03
C PRO A 199 -7.66 3.11 -4.75
N GLY A 200 -7.03 3.35 -3.61
CA GLY A 200 -7.66 3.34 -2.29
C GLY A 200 -7.78 1.95 -1.65
N SER A 201 -7.23 0.90 -2.24
CA SER A 201 -7.00 -0.35 -1.52
C SER A 201 -5.95 -0.14 -0.43
N VAL A 202 -6.19 -0.68 0.76
CA VAL A 202 -5.23 -0.77 1.86
C VAL A 202 -4.65 -2.17 1.83
N MET A 203 -3.39 -2.28 1.45
CA MET A 203 -2.69 -3.57 1.34
C MET A 203 -1.89 -3.84 2.61
N PHE A 204 -1.98 -5.08 3.10
CA PHE A 204 -1.20 -5.57 4.23
C PHE A 204 -0.21 -6.61 3.74
N PHE A 205 1.03 -6.48 4.20
CA PHE A 205 2.12 -7.38 3.86
C PHE A 205 2.64 -8.10 5.10
N GLY A 206 3.04 -9.35 4.89
CA GLY A 206 3.66 -10.18 5.91
C GLY A 206 5.10 -9.75 6.22
N ARG A 207 5.80 -10.59 6.98
CA ARG A 207 7.22 -10.34 7.30
C ARG A 207 8.09 -10.62 6.07
N THR A 208 9.24 -9.95 6.06
CA THR A 208 10.30 -10.08 5.05
C THR A 208 10.74 -11.54 4.92
N ASP A 209 10.84 -12.02 3.67
CA ASP A 209 11.30 -13.36 3.27
C ASP A 209 10.47 -14.56 3.77
N GLU A 210 9.36 -14.32 4.47
CA GLU A 210 8.44 -15.36 4.92
C GLU A 210 7.34 -15.60 3.89
N SER A 211 7.04 -16.89 3.63
CA SER A 211 5.91 -17.31 2.82
C SER A 211 4.83 -17.91 3.72
N TYR A 212 3.58 -17.57 3.43
CA TYR A 212 2.41 -17.97 4.20
C TYR A 212 1.39 -18.69 3.31
N SER A 213 0.66 -19.60 3.93
CA SER A 213 -0.47 -20.32 3.34
C SER A 213 -1.51 -20.58 4.43
N ASN A 214 -2.74 -20.90 4.03
CA ASN A 214 -3.86 -21.14 4.95
C ASN A 214 -4.06 -19.98 5.93
N LEU A 215 -3.99 -18.75 5.40
CA LEU A 215 -4.03 -17.54 6.20
C LEU A 215 -5.38 -17.38 6.89
N THR A 216 -5.35 -17.02 8.16
CA THR A 216 -6.53 -16.67 8.97
C THR A 216 -6.31 -15.32 9.62
N ILE A 217 -7.39 -14.63 9.99
CA ILE A 217 -7.28 -13.34 10.66
C ILE A 217 -6.46 -13.44 11.95
N ASP A 218 -6.65 -14.51 12.73
CA ASP A 218 -5.93 -14.72 13.99
C ASP A 218 -4.43 -14.89 13.79
N MET A 219 -4.04 -15.61 12.73
CA MET A 219 -2.63 -15.76 12.34
C MET A 219 -2.03 -14.41 11.92
N LEU A 220 -2.79 -13.62 11.16
CA LEU A 220 -2.33 -12.34 10.63
C LEU A 220 -2.18 -11.28 11.73
N THR A 221 -3.13 -11.18 12.66
CA THR A 221 -3.22 -10.03 13.57
C THR A 221 -2.88 -10.34 15.02
N ASN A 222 -2.91 -11.60 15.46
CA ASN A 222 -2.79 -11.99 16.87
C ASN A 222 -3.75 -11.21 17.80
N PRO A 223 -5.08 -11.35 17.65
CA PRO A 223 -6.06 -10.55 18.39
C PRO A 223 -5.84 -10.55 19.90
N GLY A 224 -6.02 -9.38 20.53
CA GLY A 224 -5.81 -9.17 21.96
C GLY A 224 -4.36 -8.85 22.34
N VAL A 225 -3.40 -9.13 21.46
CA VAL A 225 -1.97 -8.83 21.69
C VAL A 225 -1.39 -7.93 20.61
N PHE A 226 -1.82 -8.11 19.35
CA PHE A 226 -1.43 -7.30 18.18
C PHE A 226 0.08 -7.14 17.98
N ARG A 227 0.85 -8.15 18.37
CA ARG A 227 2.29 -8.25 18.16
C ARG A 227 2.65 -9.58 17.50
N HIS A 228 3.81 -9.60 16.85
CA HIS A 228 4.37 -10.85 16.37
C HIS A 228 4.73 -11.76 17.54
N ASP A 229 4.32 -13.02 17.43
CA ASP A 229 4.65 -14.06 18.38
C ASP A 229 5.20 -15.27 17.63
N ALA A 230 6.52 -15.47 17.75
CA ALA A 230 7.22 -16.56 17.10
C ALA A 230 6.83 -17.93 17.67
N ALA A 231 6.47 -18.01 18.95
CA ALA A 231 6.12 -19.27 19.61
C ALA A 231 4.74 -19.78 19.13
N THR A 232 3.79 -18.88 18.92
CA THR A 232 2.45 -19.24 18.41
C THR A 232 2.34 -19.11 16.88
N GLY A 233 3.33 -18.52 16.23
CA GLY A 233 3.30 -18.25 14.79
C GLY A 233 2.26 -17.20 14.40
N LYS A 234 1.83 -16.34 15.32
CA LYS A 234 0.80 -15.30 15.08
C LYS A 234 1.40 -13.91 14.88
N GLY A 235 0.56 -12.97 14.43
CA GLY A 235 0.92 -11.58 14.21
C GLY A 235 1.80 -11.41 12.97
N LYS A 236 1.46 -12.10 11.89
CA LYS A 236 2.27 -12.16 10.66
C LYS A 236 2.28 -10.88 9.83
N ILE A 237 1.25 -10.03 9.92
CA ILE A 237 1.28 -8.73 9.26
C ILE A 237 2.41 -7.89 9.86
N TYR A 238 3.20 -7.26 8.99
CA TYR A 238 4.33 -6.40 9.37
C TYR A 238 4.22 -5.00 8.77
N HIS A 239 3.56 -4.87 7.62
CA HIS A 239 3.56 -3.64 6.84
C HIS A 239 2.20 -3.32 6.25
N VAL A 240 1.90 -2.03 6.08
CA VAL A 240 0.68 -1.53 5.41
C VAL A 240 1.01 -0.39 4.47
N ALA A 241 0.27 -0.33 3.37
CA ALA A 241 0.38 0.71 2.39
C ALA A 241 -0.97 0.99 1.72
N THR A 242 -1.13 2.20 1.16
CA THR A 242 -2.34 2.58 0.42
C THR A 242 -2.04 2.65 -1.06
N VAL A 243 -2.79 1.94 -1.89
CA VAL A 243 -2.66 1.95 -3.35
C VAL A 243 -3.13 3.30 -3.88
N THR A 244 -2.29 3.98 -4.66
CA THR A 244 -2.61 5.28 -5.28
C THR A 244 -2.92 5.15 -6.76
N LYS A 245 -2.26 4.18 -7.44
CA LYS A 245 -2.39 3.93 -8.88
C LYS A 245 -2.36 2.43 -9.16
N VAL A 246 -3.06 2.02 -10.21
CA VAL A 246 -3.06 0.65 -10.74
C VAL A 246 -2.91 0.71 -12.25
N GLU A 247 -2.14 -0.20 -12.82
CA GLU A 247 -1.97 -0.40 -14.25
C GLU A 247 -2.54 -1.78 -14.63
N ARG A 248 -3.26 -1.83 -15.75
CA ARG A 248 -3.96 -3.02 -16.21
C ARG A 248 -3.53 -3.41 -17.63
N ASP A 249 -3.55 -4.71 -17.92
CA ASP A 249 -3.38 -5.24 -19.28
C ASP A 249 -4.64 -5.07 -20.13
N GLU A 250 -4.59 -5.53 -21.38
CA GLU A 250 -5.69 -5.45 -22.36
C GLU A 250 -6.90 -6.28 -21.91
N GLU A 251 -6.67 -7.34 -21.14
CA GLU A 251 -7.69 -8.19 -20.51
C GLU A 251 -8.28 -7.58 -19.23
N GLY A 252 -7.80 -6.40 -18.82
CA GLY A 252 -8.27 -5.68 -17.65
C GLY A 252 -7.70 -6.21 -16.33
N ASN A 253 -6.71 -7.09 -16.35
CA ASN A 253 -6.04 -7.57 -15.16
C ASN A 253 -5.04 -6.56 -14.63
N VAL A 254 -4.94 -6.47 -13.31
CA VAL A 254 -3.85 -5.69 -12.68
C VAL A 254 -2.51 -6.36 -12.99
N VAL A 255 -1.58 -5.59 -13.55
CA VAL A 255 -0.18 -6.01 -13.81
C VAL A 255 0.81 -5.30 -12.90
N GLN A 256 0.49 -4.07 -12.50
CA GLN A 256 1.30 -3.24 -11.62
C GLN A 256 0.43 -2.34 -10.75
N TYR A 257 0.93 -2.00 -9.56
CA TYR A 257 0.34 -0.98 -8.69
C TYR A 257 1.42 -0.02 -8.18
N THR A 258 0.98 1.13 -7.69
CA THR A 258 1.79 2.06 -6.89
C THR A 258 1.14 2.22 -5.53
N ILE A 259 1.92 2.12 -4.47
CA ILE A 259 1.50 2.30 -3.08
C ILE A 259 2.22 3.48 -2.43
N MET A 260 1.53 4.25 -1.60
CA MET A 260 2.12 5.24 -0.71
C MET A 260 2.17 4.70 0.72
N HIS A 261 3.32 4.81 1.36
CA HIS A 261 3.53 4.30 2.72
C HIS A 261 4.72 4.95 3.44
N GLY A 262 4.72 4.84 4.77
CA GLY A 262 5.93 5.01 5.57
C GLY A 262 6.88 3.85 5.29
N ARG A 263 8.17 4.13 5.11
CA ARG A 263 9.17 3.11 4.73
C ARG A 263 9.91 2.57 5.95
N ASN A 264 11.15 2.98 6.14
CA ASN A 264 12.01 2.55 7.24
C ASN A 264 12.96 3.69 7.61
N SER A 265 13.80 3.51 8.63
CA SER A 265 14.72 4.55 9.11
C SER A 265 15.69 5.13 8.06
N LYS A 266 15.89 4.46 6.92
CA LYS A 266 16.77 4.90 5.82
C LYS A 266 16.05 5.70 4.74
N HIS A 267 14.72 5.66 4.70
CA HIS A 267 13.94 6.25 3.61
C HIS A 267 12.73 7.01 4.13
N THR A 268 12.47 8.18 3.53
CA THR A 268 11.25 8.95 3.79
C THR A 268 10.01 8.25 3.24
N ALA A 269 8.83 8.64 3.75
CA ALA A 269 7.56 8.21 3.19
C ALA A 269 7.51 8.57 1.70
N SER A 270 7.22 7.58 0.86
CA SER A 270 7.26 7.74 -0.60
C SER A 270 6.45 6.66 -1.29
N ARG A 271 6.11 6.91 -2.56
CA ARG A 271 5.50 5.93 -3.44
C ARG A 271 6.50 4.87 -3.86
N THR A 272 6.06 3.63 -3.88
CA THR A 272 6.80 2.48 -4.42
C THR A 272 5.89 1.65 -5.33
N GLY A 273 6.49 1.02 -6.33
CA GLY A 273 5.78 0.14 -7.26
C GLY A 273 5.84 -1.32 -6.83
N GLY A 274 4.79 -2.08 -7.13
CA GLY A 274 4.78 -3.54 -7.06
C GLY A 274 4.14 -4.12 -8.32
N ASN A 275 4.58 -5.28 -8.77
CA ASN A 275 4.04 -5.93 -9.96
C ASN A 275 4.11 -7.46 -9.84
N TRP A 276 3.51 -8.13 -10.83
CA TRP A 276 3.62 -9.57 -11.00
C TRP A 276 4.96 -9.99 -11.61
N GLU A 277 5.35 -9.37 -12.72
CA GLU A 277 6.38 -9.87 -13.64
C GLU A 277 7.78 -9.99 -13.04
N THR A 278 8.07 -9.23 -12.00
CA THR A 278 9.38 -9.28 -11.35
C THR A 278 9.49 -10.39 -10.31
N CYS A 279 8.38 -11.02 -9.91
CA CYS A 279 8.46 -12.26 -9.15
C CYS A 279 8.83 -13.39 -10.11
N CYS A 280 9.93 -14.07 -9.82
CA CYS A 280 10.41 -15.24 -10.57
C CYS A 280 11.24 -14.99 -11.85
N GLU A 281 11.49 -13.75 -12.28
CA GLU A 281 12.55 -13.49 -13.27
C GLU A 281 13.94 -13.67 -12.64
N THR A 282 14.72 -14.63 -13.16
CA THR A 282 16.12 -14.87 -12.77
C THR A 282 16.95 -13.59 -12.92
N GLY A 283 17.26 -12.93 -11.81
CA GLY A 283 18.11 -11.72 -11.77
C GLY A 283 17.56 -10.55 -10.96
N LYS A 284 16.25 -10.53 -10.64
CA LYS A 284 15.65 -9.49 -9.78
C LYS A 284 15.49 -10.02 -8.35
N MET A 285 16.59 -10.05 -7.59
CA MET A 285 16.68 -10.62 -6.23
C MET A 285 15.69 -10.04 -5.20
N HIS A 286 15.00 -8.94 -5.50
CA HIS A 286 14.28 -8.14 -4.51
C HIS A 286 12.75 -8.28 -4.53
N GLN A 287 12.17 -9.03 -5.47
CA GLN A 287 10.72 -9.22 -5.56
C GLN A 287 10.38 -10.70 -5.54
N LYS A 288 10.14 -11.22 -4.33
CA LYS A 288 9.98 -12.67 -4.09
C LYS A 288 8.54 -13.14 -4.29
N PHE A 289 7.57 -12.25 -4.10
CA PHE A 289 6.16 -12.61 -4.03
C PHE A 289 5.33 -11.85 -5.08
N PRO A 290 4.37 -12.52 -5.74
CA PRO A 290 3.36 -11.89 -6.59
C PRO A 290 2.71 -10.69 -5.91
N PHE A 291 2.77 -9.51 -6.53
CA PHE A 291 2.17 -8.29 -5.98
C PHE A 291 2.59 -7.98 -4.53
N GLY A 292 3.78 -8.47 -4.13
CA GLY A 292 4.36 -8.21 -2.83
C GLY A 292 5.02 -6.82 -2.76
N ASN A 293 5.33 -6.40 -1.54
CA ASN A 293 6.18 -5.24 -1.31
C ASN A 293 7.62 -5.70 -1.12
N HIS A 294 8.43 -5.60 -2.17
CA HIS A 294 9.75 -6.23 -2.23
C HIS A 294 9.68 -7.75 -1.92
N ASN A 295 10.29 -8.18 -0.83
CA ASN A 295 10.29 -9.56 -0.35
C ASN A 295 9.26 -9.79 0.79
N GLN A 296 8.20 -9.00 0.84
CA GLN A 296 7.07 -9.20 1.75
C GLN A 296 5.85 -9.67 0.96
N GLN A 297 5.29 -10.82 1.35
CA GLN A 297 4.08 -11.36 0.71
C GLN A 297 2.88 -10.45 0.99
N TRP A 298 2.06 -10.20 -0.03
CA TRP A 298 0.75 -9.59 0.14
C TRP A 298 -0.21 -10.60 0.78
N VAL A 299 -0.76 -10.27 1.94
CA VAL A 299 -1.52 -11.23 2.79
C VAL A 299 -2.96 -10.82 3.06
N ALA A 300 -3.29 -9.54 2.91
CA ALA A 300 -4.67 -9.06 3.00
C ALA A 300 -4.85 -7.73 2.27
N VAL A 301 -6.10 -7.40 1.95
CA VAL A 301 -6.49 -6.12 1.36
C VAL A 301 -7.83 -5.65 1.93
N ALA A 302 -8.01 -4.35 2.04
CA ALA A 302 -9.26 -3.69 2.41
C ALA A 302 -9.56 -2.53 1.46
N ASN A 303 -10.81 -2.04 1.43
CA ASN A 303 -11.08 -0.70 0.93
C ASN A 303 -10.73 0.33 2.02
N ILE A 304 -10.16 1.47 1.66
CA ILE A 304 -9.79 2.49 2.66
C ILE A 304 -11.00 2.96 3.48
N GLU A 305 -12.15 3.14 2.84
CA GLU A 305 -13.44 3.40 3.46
C GLU A 305 -14.21 2.11 3.75
N THR A 306 -14.99 2.14 4.82
CA THR A 306 -15.92 1.09 5.21
C THR A 306 -17.31 1.69 5.28
N ALA A 307 -18.28 1.10 4.57
CA ALA A 307 -19.66 1.58 4.64
C ALA A 307 -20.20 1.41 6.07
N VAL A 308 -20.98 2.38 6.53
CA VAL A 308 -21.79 2.24 7.75
C VAL A 308 -22.99 1.35 7.40
N GLU A 309 -23.18 0.26 8.15
CA GLU A 309 -24.35 -0.62 8.05
C GLU A 309 -25.57 -0.03 8.79
#